data_AF-A0AA41S113-F1
#
_entry.id   AF-A0AA41S113-F1
#
_cell.length_a   1.000
_cell.length_b   1.000
_cell.length_c   1.000
_cell.angle_alpha   90.00
_cell.angle_beta   90.00
_cell.angle_gamma   90.00
#
_symmetry.space_group_name_H-M   'P 1'
#
loop_
_entity.id
_entity.type
_entity.pdbx_description
1 polymer ?
#
loop_
_entity_poly.entity_id
_entity_poly.type
_entity_poly.pdbx_seq_one_letter_code
_entity_poly.pdbx_strand_id
1 'polypeptide(L)'
;MGGDISEENQEPLLKKIYYENCPGCKVDLNKETNLGIPYKELSFIWIVVLSSALPILYLFPFLYFMIRDFHTATKDEDIGYYAGYVGSAFMFGRVFTSILWGAVADRYGRKPVIIFGSFAVVIFNILFGLSTNFWMAIATRFLLGCFNGVLGPIKAYASEICREEYQALALSLVSTAWGVGLVIGPALGGFLAQPAEKYPNLFPEGSLFAIFPYFLPCLCLSAYSAVVFIACFWMPDTLHKHDESSQKEDIEAANYSTESKESLWTNWPLMSSIIVYCVFSLHDTAYTEIFSLWAVSPRNHGGLSFTTQSIVFQIFLYPVVERIFGHIKVARAAAILSVPLLASYPLIAKLSGISLAVLLNCASLLKNIFSIAIITGMFILLNNAVPQNQRGAANGLSMTAMSLFKAFGPAGGGALNNQGKATISFFPCSQKNHLEVVELNMSDYLPGLISQFLDFLEVRVICIDNAIGVLP
;
A
#
# COMPACT_ATOMS: atom_id res chain seq x y z
N MET A 1 -61.98 -7.51 24.18
CA MET A 1 -61.38 -6.16 24.21
C MET A 1 -59.88 -6.32 24.38
N GLY A 2 -59.18 -6.67 23.30
CA GLY A 2 -57.72 -6.61 23.23
C GLY A 2 -57.42 -5.64 22.11
N GLY A 3 -56.90 -4.47 22.44
CA GLY A 3 -56.61 -3.42 21.48
C GLY A 3 -55.34 -3.73 20.72
N ASP A 4 -55.44 -3.66 19.40
CA ASP A 4 -54.31 -3.54 18.49
C ASP A 4 -53.49 -2.30 18.87
N ILE A 5 -52.23 -2.50 19.23
CA ILE A 5 -51.24 -1.43 19.29
C ILE A 5 -50.61 -1.41 17.91
N SER A 6 -51.10 -0.48 17.10
CA SER A 6 -50.56 -0.12 15.80
C SER A 6 -49.08 0.28 15.92
N GLU A 7 -48.27 -0.30 15.03
CA GLU A 7 -46.89 0.06 14.72
C GLU A 7 -46.81 1.49 14.16
N GLU A 8 -46.93 2.50 15.03
CA GLU A 8 -46.77 3.91 14.63
C GLU A 8 -45.83 4.60 15.62
N ASN A 9 -44.55 4.67 15.23
CA ASN A 9 -43.52 5.66 15.61
C ASN A 9 -42.12 5.02 15.67
N GLN A 10 -41.56 4.68 14.51
CA GLN A 10 -40.13 4.86 14.29
C GLN A 10 -39.96 6.15 13.49
N GLU A 11 -39.85 7.29 14.19
CA GLU A 11 -39.35 8.51 13.58
C GLU A 11 -37.93 8.23 13.03
N PRO A 12 -37.61 8.57 11.77
CA PRO A 12 -36.25 8.42 11.29
C PRO A 12 -35.36 9.39 12.08
N LEU A 13 -34.29 8.84 12.67
CA LEU A 13 -33.13 9.55 13.20
C LEU A 13 -32.83 10.78 12.33
N LEU A 14 -32.99 11.99 12.89
CA LEU A 14 -32.62 13.31 12.34
C LEU A 14 -32.47 13.38 10.81
N LYS A 15 -33.47 13.96 10.13
CA LYS A 15 -33.44 14.28 8.70
C LYS A 15 -32.11 14.99 8.36
N LYS A 16 -31.18 14.31 7.67
CA LYS A 16 -29.89 14.90 7.28
C LYS A 16 -30.13 16.11 6.38
N ILE A 17 -29.56 17.25 6.77
CA ILE A 17 -29.64 18.49 6.01
C ILE A 17 -28.49 18.51 4.99
N TYR A 18 -28.82 18.66 3.71
CA TYR A 18 -27.84 18.75 2.63
C TYR A 18 -27.69 20.18 2.15
N TYR A 19 -26.45 20.65 2.05
CA TYR A 19 -26.14 21.99 1.57
C TYR A 19 -25.63 21.97 0.12
N GLU A 20 -26.28 22.70 -0.79
CA GLU A 20 -25.95 22.71 -2.22
C GLU A 20 -24.54 23.25 -2.54
N ASN A 21 -23.95 24.07 -1.65
CA ASN A 21 -22.61 24.62 -1.84
C ASN A 21 -21.51 23.74 -1.24
N CYS A 22 -21.87 22.67 -0.51
CA CYS A 22 -20.92 21.78 0.14
C CYS A 22 -20.61 20.57 -0.77
N PRO A 23 -19.35 20.36 -1.19
CA PRO A 23 -18.99 19.23 -2.05
C PRO A 23 -19.20 17.87 -1.35
N GLY A 24 -18.91 17.78 -0.06
CA GLY A 24 -19.20 16.59 0.76
C GLY A 24 -20.70 16.23 0.79
N CYS A 25 -21.58 17.21 1.01
CA CYS A 25 -23.04 16.97 0.99
C CYS A 25 -23.54 16.45 -0.36
N LYS A 26 -22.94 16.87 -1.49
CA LYS A 26 -23.29 16.33 -2.81
C LYS A 26 -22.91 14.86 -2.93
N VAL A 27 -21.76 14.48 -2.39
CA VAL A 27 -21.32 13.08 -2.37
C VAL A 27 -22.26 12.25 -1.48
N ASP A 28 -22.63 12.75 -0.31
CA ASP A 28 -23.55 12.05 0.59
C ASP A 28 -24.94 11.88 0.00
N LEU A 29 -25.50 12.95 -0.59
CA LEU A 29 -26.77 12.88 -1.30
C LEU A 29 -26.71 11.86 -2.44
N ASN A 30 -25.61 11.86 -3.21
CA ASN A 30 -25.41 10.91 -4.29
C ASN A 30 -25.33 9.46 -3.78
N LYS A 31 -24.73 9.21 -2.62
CA LYS A 31 -24.69 7.88 -1.98
C LYS A 31 -26.09 7.41 -1.54
N GLU A 32 -26.98 8.32 -1.17
CA GLU A 32 -28.35 7.99 -0.77
C GLU A 32 -29.27 7.79 -1.98
N THR A 33 -29.10 8.58 -3.04
CA THR A 33 -29.95 8.47 -4.25
C THR A 33 -29.52 7.34 -5.19
N ASN A 34 -28.22 7.05 -5.27
CA ASN A 34 -27.68 6.03 -6.17
C ASN A 34 -27.20 4.81 -5.38
N LEU A 35 -28.01 3.74 -5.41
CA LEU A 35 -27.70 2.48 -4.73
C LEU A 35 -26.65 1.63 -5.45
N GLY A 36 -26.28 1.99 -6.68
CA GLY A 36 -25.30 1.27 -7.49
C GLY A 36 -23.84 1.51 -7.09
N ILE A 37 -22.94 0.71 -7.66
CA ILE A 37 -21.49 0.84 -7.44
C ILE A 37 -20.97 2.07 -8.21
N PRO A 38 -20.23 3.01 -7.56
CA PRO A 38 -19.71 4.21 -8.20
C PRO A 38 -18.45 3.92 -9.04
N TYR A 39 -18.62 3.22 -10.17
CA TYR A 39 -17.50 2.75 -11.00
C TYR A 39 -16.56 3.87 -11.48
N LYS A 40 -17.09 5.07 -11.73
CA LYS A 40 -16.30 6.21 -12.18
C LYS A 40 -15.34 6.67 -11.08
N GLU A 41 -15.82 6.81 -9.86
CA GLU A 41 -15.06 7.21 -8.68
C GLU A 41 -14.02 6.15 -8.30
N LEU A 42 -14.41 4.88 -8.38
CA LEU A 42 -13.51 3.74 -8.19
C LEU A 42 -12.38 3.72 -9.23
N SER A 43 -12.66 4.09 -10.48
CA SER A 43 -11.63 4.18 -11.52
C SER A 43 -10.59 5.26 -11.22
N PHE A 44 -11.01 6.40 -10.67
CA PHE A 44 -10.07 7.46 -10.24
C PHE A 44 -9.15 6.97 -9.12
N ILE A 45 -9.69 6.26 -8.12
CA ILE A 45 -8.88 5.66 -7.05
C ILE A 45 -7.82 4.75 -7.65
N TRP A 46 -8.21 3.86 -8.56
CA TRP A 46 -7.33 2.87 -9.14
C TRP A 46 -6.18 3.50 -9.96
N ILE A 47 -6.48 4.44 -10.86
CA ILE A 47 -5.45 5.09 -11.69
C ILE A 47 -4.48 5.97 -10.87
N VAL A 48 -4.98 6.66 -9.84
CA VAL A 48 -4.19 7.50 -8.93
C VAL A 48 -3.24 6.64 -8.11
N VAL A 49 -3.74 5.54 -7.54
CA VAL A 49 -2.89 4.62 -6.77
C VAL A 49 -1.84 3.99 -7.66
N LEU A 50 -2.20 3.55 -8.87
CA LEU A 50 -1.23 3.01 -9.82
C LEU A 50 -0.15 4.03 -10.18
N SER A 51 -0.52 5.30 -10.43
CA SER A 51 0.42 6.40 -10.66
C SER A 51 1.35 6.64 -9.48
N SER A 52 0.88 6.46 -8.25
CA SER A 52 1.72 6.61 -7.06
C SER A 52 2.57 5.38 -6.78
N ALA A 53 2.15 4.19 -7.20
CA ALA A 53 2.86 2.93 -6.96
C ALA A 53 3.99 2.72 -7.96
N LEU A 54 3.74 3.00 -9.24
CA LEU A 54 4.69 2.74 -10.33
C LEU A 54 6.10 3.34 -10.10
N PRO A 55 6.29 4.58 -9.60
CA PRO A 55 7.63 5.14 -9.34
C PRO A 55 8.51 4.32 -8.38
N ILE A 56 7.87 3.55 -7.50
CA ILE A 56 8.54 2.66 -6.55
C ILE A 56 8.92 1.36 -7.26
N LEU A 57 8.00 0.81 -8.05
CA LEU A 57 8.06 -0.57 -8.53
C LEU A 57 8.84 -0.72 -9.85
N TYR A 58 8.83 0.30 -10.72
CA TYR A 58 9.56 0.25 -11.99
C TYR A 58 11.08 0.42 -11.85
N LEU A 59 11.54 0.84 -10.68
CA LEU A 59 12.93 1.17 -10.42
C LEU A 59 13.84 -0.07 -10.42
N PHE A 60 13.39 -1.12 -9.74
CA PHE A 60 14.22 -2.25 -9.36
C PHE A 60 14.96 -2.95 -10.54
N PRO A 61 14.36 -3.15 -11.73
CA PRO A 61 15.04 -3.82 -12.84
C PRO A 61 16.24 -3.07 -13.39
N PHE A 62 16.25 -1.74 -13.35
CA PHE A 62 17.32 -0.95 -13.96
C PHE A 62 18.21 -0.23 -12.95
N LEU A 63 17.82 -0.17 -11.68
CA LEU A 63 18.57 0.53 -10.65
C LEU A 63 20.00 0.03 -10.51
N TYR A 64 20.22 -1.29 -10.60
CA TYR A 64 21.56 -1.87 -10.57
C TYR A 64 22.46 -1.29 -11.68
N PHE A 65 21.95 -1.29 -12.92
CA PHE A 65 22.67 -0.76 -14.07
C PHE A 65 22.90 0.75 -13.94
N MET A 66 21.91 1.50 -13.43
CA MET A 66 22.02 2.94 -13.22
C MET A 66 23.15 3.30 -12.25
N ILE A 67 23.27 2.57 -11.14
CA ILE A 67 24.37 2.77 -10.18
C ILE A 67 25.73 2.39 -10.79
N ARG A 68 25.78 1.30 -11.56
CA ARG A 68 26.99 0.88 -12.26
C ARG A 68 27.48 1.96 -13.23
N ASP A 69 26.56 2.53 -14.01
CA ASP A 69 26.86 3.54 -15.03
C ASP A 69 27.21 4.91 -14.41
N PHE A 70 26.81 5.16 -13.16
CA PHE A 70 27.29 6.31 -12.38
C PHE A 70 28.73 6.16 -11.88
N HIS A 71 29.36 4.99 -12.04
CA HIS A 71 30.72 4.70 -11.60
C HIS A 71 31.00 5.08 -10.14
N THR A 72 29.98 5.01 -9.28
CA THR A 72 30.05 5.43 -7.86
C THR A 72 30.59 4.31 -6.97
N ALA A 73 30.28 3.05 -7.29
CA ALA A 73 30.81 1.89 -6.59
C ALA A 73 32.21 1.55 -7.14
N THR A 74 33.20 1.37 -6.25
CA THR A 74 34.56 0.94 -6.63
C THR A 74 34.64 -0.56 -6.90
N LYS A 75 33.68 -1.33 -6.39
CA LYS A 75 33.53 -2.78 -6.60
C LYS A 75 32.09 -3.11 -7.00
N ASP A 76 31.92 -4.12 -7.84
CA ASP A 76 30.59 -4.57 -8.28
C ASP A 76 29.72 -5.09 -7.12
N GLU A 77 30.36 -5.59 -6.06
CA GLU A 77 29.71 -6.05 -4.82
C GLU A 77 28.99 -4.91 -4.08
N ASP A 78 29.48 -3.67 -4.18
CA ASP A 78 28.94 -2.51 -3.48
C ASP A 78 27.74 -1.89 -4.21
N ILE A 79 27.50 -2.24 -5.49
CA ILE A 79 26.41 -1.68 -6.31
C ILE A 79 25.05 -1.91 -5.64
N GLY A 80 24.83 -3.09 -5.06
CA GLY A 80 23.60 -3.41 -4.35
C GLY A 80 23.34 -2.51 -3.13
N TYR A 81 24.41 -2.10 -2.43
CA TYR A 81 24.33 -1.19 -1.29
C TYR A 81 23.89 0.22 -1.71
N TYR A 82 24.53 0.76 -2.75
CA TYR A 82 24.17 2.06 -3.32
C TYR A 82 22.77 2.06 -3.95
N ALA A 83 22.36 0.95 -4.59
CA ALA A 83 20.99 0.76 -5.06
C ALA A 83 19.98 0.81 -3.89
N GLY A 84 20.31 0.16 -2.76
CA GLY A 84 19.52 0.22 -1.53
C GLY A 84 19.30 1.66 -1.04
N TYR A 85 20.31 2.53 -1.10
CA TYR A 85 20.18 3.94 -0.73
C TYR A 85 19.22 4.71 -1.65
N VAL A 86 19.31 4.54 -2.96
CA VAL A 86 18.39 5.21 -3.90
C VAL A 86 16.95 4.70 -3.73
N GLY A 87 16.78 3.39 -3.52
CA GLY A 87 15.47 2.78 -3.27
C GLY A 87 14.83 3.27 -1.97
N SER A 88 15.62 3.36 -0.89
CA SER A 88 15.16 3.81 0.43
C SER A 88 14.93 5.32 0.52
N ALA A 89 15.63 6.15 -0.27
CA ALA A 89 15.49 7.60 -0.25
C ALA A 89 14.04 8.08 -0.42
N PHE A 90 13.28 7.42 -1.30
CA PHE A 90 11.85 7.71 -1.49
C PHE A 90 11.02 7.42 -0.23
N MET A 91 11.24 6.27 0.41
CA MET A 91 10.52 5.90 1.64
C MET A 91 10.91 6.84 2.79
N PHE A 92 12.18 7.20 2.89
CA PHE A 92 12.68 8.13 3.88
C PHE A 92 12.04 9.52 3.74
N GLY A 93 11.92 10.06 2.52
CA GLY A 93 11.20 11.31 2.27
C GLY A 93 9.75 11.27 2.74
N ARG A 94 9.07 10.12 2.54
CA ARG A 94 7.67 9.92 2.96
C ARG A 94 7.48 9.86 4.47
N VAL A 95 8.47 9.38 5.23
CA VAL A 95 8.39 9.33 6.70
C VAL A 95 8.10 10.72 7.26
N PHE A 96 8.78 11.75 6.76
CA PHE A 96 8.65 13.11 7.27
C PHE A 96 7.33 13.80 6.89
N THR A 97 6.75 13.46 5.73
CA THR A 97 5.66 14.26 5.16
C THR A 97 4.31 13.55 5.10
N SER A 98 4.21 12.23 5.29
CA SER A 98 2.91 11.54 5.10
C SER A 98 1.84 11.98 6.10
N ILE A 99 2.19 12.20 7.38
CA ILE A 99 1.27 12.78 8.38
C ILE A 99 0.85 14.20 7.98
N LEU A 100 1.81 15.02 7.53
CA LEU A 100 1.55 16.40 7.11
C LEU A 100 0.55 16.45 5.95
N TRP A 101 0.76 15.64 4.91
CA TRP A 101 -0.16 15.55 3.78
C TRP A 101 -1.54 15.03 4.16
N GLY A 102 -1.61 14.09 5.11
CA GLY A 102 -2.87 13.62 5.69
C GLY A 102 -3.64 14.75 6.37
N ALA A 103 -2.97 15.52 7.24
CA ALA A 103 -3.57 16.66 7.94
C ALA A 103 -3.96 17.81 6.98
N VAL A 104 -3.14 18.08 5.96
CA VAL A 104 -3.47 19.04 4.90
C VAL A 104 -4.71 18.58 4.14
N ALA A 105 -4.83 17.27 3.85
CA ALA A 105 -6.00 16.73 3.17
C ALA A 105 -7.27 16.81 4.03
N ASP A 106 -7.15 16.69 5.36
CA ASP A 106 -8.27 16.87 6.29
C ASP A 106 -8.77 18.32 6.31
N ARG A 107 -7.85 19.29 6.16
CA ARG A 107 -8.18 20.71 6.22
C ARG A 107 -8.66 21.30 4.89
N TYR A 108 -8.01 20.94 3.79
CA TYR A 108 -8.24 21.58 2.49
C TYR A 108 -9.05 20.74 1.51
N GLY A 109 -9.15 19.43 1.76
CA GLY A 109 -9.85 18.45 0.93
C GLY A 109 -8.90 17.36 0.42
N ARG A 110 -9.45 16.20 0.03
CA ARG A 110 -8.65 15.07 -0.47
C ARG A 110 -8.09 15.36 -1.86
N LYS A 111 -8.95 15.94 -2.71
CA LYS A 111 -8.67 16.19 -4.12
C LYS A 111 -7.44 17.09 -4.36
N PRO A 112 -7.28 18.25 -3.70
CA PRO A 112 -6.11 19.11 -3.92
C PRO A 112 -4.77 18.43 -3.60
N VAL A 113 -4.73 17.62 -2.54
CA VAL A 113 -3.52 16.89 -2.14
C VAL A 113 -3.17 15.80 -3.14
N ILE A 114 -4.18 15.10 -3.68
CA ILE A 114 -3.99 14.09 -4.73
C ILE A 114 -3.47 14.74 -6.02
N ILE A 115 -4.05 15.86 -6.45
CA ILE A 115 -3.60 16.62 -7.63
C ILE A 115 -2.13 17.06 -7.48
N PHE A 116 -1.78 17.63 -6.33
CA PHE A 116 -0.41 18.05 -6.04
C PHE A 116 0.57 16.86 -6.06
N GLY A 117 0.21 15.74 -5.43
CA GLY A 117 1.04 14.55 -5.41
C GLY A 117 1.24 13.95 -6.80
N SER A 118 0.20 13.89 -7.63
CA SER A 118 0.31 13.45 -9.04
C SER A 118 1.23 14.37 -9.85
N PHE A 119 1.14 15.69 -9.65
CA PHE A 119 2.05 16.65 -10.28
C PHE A 119 3.51 16.44 -9.85
N ALA A 120 3.75 16.23 -8.55
CA ALA A 120 5.08 15.94 -8.03
C ALA A 120 5.67 14.66 -8.66
N VAL A 121 4.86 13.62 -8.87
CA VAL A 121 5.28 12.41 -9.58
C VAL A 121 5.77 12.74 -10.99
N VAL A 122 5.03 13.55 -11.77
CA VAL A 122 5.44 13.93 -13.13
C VAL A 122 6.82 14.60 -13.13
N ILE A 123 7.00 15.64 -12.31
CA ILE A 123 8.21 16.47 -12.30
C ILE A 123 9.42 15.69 -11.77
N PHE A 124 9.33 15.13 -10.57
CA PHE A 124 10.50 14.51 -9.96
C PHE A 124 10.89 13.19 -10.64
N ASN A 125 9.96 12.51 -11.30
CA ASN A 125 10.29 11.33 -12.08
C ASN A 125 11.02 11.68 -13.39
N ILE A 126 10.67 12.80 -14.06
CA ILE A 126 11.46 13.33 -15.19
C ILE A 126 12.88 13.69 -14.71
N LEU A 127 12.99 14.41 -13.59
CA LEU A 127 14.28 14.81 -13.03
C LEU A 127 15.13 13.59 -12.63
N PHE A 128 14.52 12.53 -12.10
CA PHE A 128 15.20 11.28 -11.78
C PHE A 128 15.75 10.61 -13.06
N GLY A 129 14.98 10.56 -14.14
CA GLY A 129 15.43 9.99 -15.41
C GLY A 129 16.56 10.76 -16.09
N LEU A 130 16.67 12.07 -15.80
CA LEU A 130 17.76 12.95 -16.27
C LEU A 130 18.96 12.98 -15.32
N SER A 131 18.98 12.15 -14.28
CA SER A 131 20.08 12.17 -13.33
C SER A 131 21.37 11.60 -13.93
N THR A 132 22.47 12.31 -13.71
CA THR A 132 23.81 11.94 -14.20
C THR A 132 24.76 11.47 -13.10
N ASN A 133 24.36 11.65 -11.84
CA ASN A 133 25.16 11.27 -10.69
C ASN A 133 24.29 10.70 -9.57
N PHE A 134 24.94 9.95 -8.69
CA PHE A 134 24.31 9.27 -7.56
C PHE A 134 23.54 10.20 -6.62
N TRP A 135 24.12 11.35 -6.29
CA TRP A 135 23.51 12.30 -5.35
C TRP A 135 22.25 12.97 -5.91
N MET A 136 22.22 13.26 -7.21
CA MET A 136 21.04 13.78 -7.91
C MET A 136 19.93 12.72 -7.94
N ALA A 137 20.27 11.45 -8.16
CA ALA A 137 19.32 10.35 -8.06
C ALA A 137 18.71 10.24 -6.65
N ILE A 138 19.54 10.28 -5.59
CA ILE A 138 19.04 10.30 -4.20
C ILE A 138 18.14 11.51 -3.95
N ALA A 139 18.60 12.72 -4.31
CA ALA A 139 17.88 13.95 -4.00
C ALA A 139 16.51 13.98 -4.68
N THR A 140 16.44 13.64 -5.97
CA THR A 140 15.17 13.58 -6.71
C THR A 140 14.22 12.52 -6.14
N ARG A 141 14.74 11.34 -5.73
CA ARG A 141 13.93 10.31 -5.06
C ARG A 141 13.41 10.75 -3.70
N PHE A 142 14.26 11.36 -2.89
CA PHE A 142 13.90 11.88 -1.58
C PHE A 142 12.82 12.95 -1.71
N LEU A 143 13.01 13.93 -2.59
CA LEU A 143 12.03 14.98 -2.84
C LEU A 143 10.71 14.42 -3.39
N LEU A 144 10.77 13.46 -4.32
CA LEU A 144 9.57 12.75 -4.76
C LEU A 144 8.85 12.10 -3.59
N GLY A 145 9.57 11.46 -2.66
CA GLY A 145 9.00 10.92 -1.43
C GLY A 145 8.35 11.98 -0.54
N CYS A 146 9.00 13.12 -0.36
CA CYS A 146 8.47 14.24 0.44
C CYS A 146 7.18 14.82 -0.15
N PHE A 147 7.10 14.96 -1.47
CA PHE A 147 5.97 15.61 -2.13
C PHE A 147 4.87 14.62 -2.56
N ASN A 148 5.14 13.31 -2.62
CA ASN A 148 4.16 12.29 -2.98
C ASN A 148 3.37 11.77 -1.76
N GLY A 149 2.48 12.62 -1.24
CA GLY A 149 1.61 12.32 -0.09
C GLY A 149 0.30 11.61 -0.42
N VAL A 150 0.15 11.02 -1.61
CA VAL A 150 -1.16 10.57 -2.16
C VAL A 150 -1.80 9.40 -1.40
N LEU A 151 -0.98 8.44 -0.94
CA LEU A 151 -1.48 7.14 -0.45
C LEU A 151 -2.32 7.22 0.83
N GLY A 152 -2.12 8.23 1.68
CA GLY A 152 -2.95 8.43 2.86
C GLY A 152 -4.34 9.00 2.50
N PRO A 153 -4.39 10.20 1.89
CA PRO A 153 -5.63 10.83 1.44
C PRO A 153 -6.49 9.97 0.51
N ILE A 154 -5.89 9.18 -0.39
CA ILE A 154 -6.68 8.33 -1.30
C ILE A 154 -7.38 7.18 -0.57
N LYS A 155 -6.82 6.66 0.53
CA LYS A 155 -7.46 5.63 1.36
C LYS A 155 -8.60 6.19 2.19
N ALA A 156 -8.42 7.41 2.71
CA ALA A 156 -9.50 8.16 3.33
C ALA A 156 -10.63 8.42 2.31
N TYR A 157 -10.28 8.94 1.13
CA TYR A 157 -11.22 9.18 0.04
C TYR A 157 -11.98 7.91 -0.38
N ALA A 158 -11.29 6.77 -0.52
CA ALA A 158 -11.91 5.48 -0.87
C ALA A 158 -12.98 5.06 0.14
N SER A 159 -12.77 5.34 1.44
CA SER A 159 -13.79 5.08 2.47
C SER A 159 -14.95 6.08 2.49
N GLU A 160 -14.73 7.30 1.97
CA GLU A 160 -15.70 8.40 2.04
C GLU A 160 -16.63 8.43 0.82
N ILE A 161 -16.13 8.06 -0.36
CA ILE A 161 -16.85 8.16 -1.63
C ILE A 161 -17.88 7.04 -1.86
N CYS A 162 -17.69 5.89 -1.21
CA CYS A 162 -18.56 4.73 -1.33
C CYS A 162 -19.48 4.58 -0.12
N ARG A 163 -20.64 3.94 -0.35
CA ARG A 163 -21.50 3.43 0.74
C ARG A 163 -20.72 2.39 1.55
N GLU A 164 -21.08 2.18 2.81
CA GLU A 164 -20.40 1.27 3.73
C GLU A 164 -20.26 -0.16 3.16
N GLU A 165 -21.31 -0.63 2.48
CA GLU A 165 -21.38 -1.91 1.76
C GLU A 165 -20.23 -2.09 0.74
N TYR A 166 -19.73 -1.00 0.15
CA TYR A 166 -18.72 -1.00 -0.91
C TYR A 166 -17.37 -0.41 -0.47
N GLN A 167 -17.19 -0.01 0.78
CA GLN A 167 -15.92 0.55 1.27
C GLN A 167 -14.76 -0.45 1.13
N ALA A 168 -15.03 -1.73 1.36
CA ALA A 168 -14.03 -2.76 1.19
C ALA A 168 -13.61 -2.95 -0.27
N LEU A 169 -14.56 -2.83 -1.21
CA LEU A 169 -14.26 -2.85 -2.65
C LEU A 169 -13.38 -1.66 -3.03
N ALA A 170 -13.68 -0.46 -2.53
CA ALA A 170 -12.88 0.73 -2.80
C ALA A 170 -11.44 0.61 -2.25
N LEU A 171 -11.29 0.04 -1.05
CA LEU A 171 -9.97 -0.19 -0.43
C LEU A 171 -9.23 -1.38 -1.05
N SER A 172 -9.92 -2.41 -1.55
CA SER A 172 -9.29 -3.53 -2.26
C SER A 172 -8.69 -3.05 -3.58
N LEU A 173 -9.36 -2.13 -4.28
CA LEU A 173 -8.85 -1.51 -5.52
C LEU A 173 -7.54 -0.74 -5.31
N VAL A 174 -7.29 -0.18 -4.11
CA VAL A 174 -5.99 0.40 -3.75
C VAL A 174 -4.91 -0.68 -3.75
N SER A 175 -5.21 -1.84 -3.17
CA SER A 175 -4.26 -2.96 -3.10
C SER A 175 -4.02 -3.59 -4.46
N THR A 176 -5.04 -3.68 -5.31
CA THR A 176 -4.90 -4.31 -6.63
C THR A 176 -4.27 -3.40 -7.67
N ALA A 177 -4.46 -2.08 -7.58
CA ALA A 177 -3.64 -1.12 -8.31
C ALA A 177 -2.14 -1.28 -7.97
N TRP A 178 -1.80 -1.49 -6.69
CA TRP A 178 -0.43 -1.79 -6.28
C TRP A 178 0.08 -3.12 -6.86
N GLY A 179 -0.74 -4.17 -6.80
CA GLY A 179 -0.45 -5.48 -7.39
C GLY A 179 -0.17 -5.42 -8.90
N VAL A 180 -0.98 -4.67 -9.65
CA VAL A 180 -0.75 -4.42 -11.08
C VAL A 180 0.52 -3.59 -11.31
N GLY A 181 0.83 -2.65 -10.40
CA GLY A 181 2.10 -1.94 -10.42
C GLY A 181 3.32 -2.84 -10.26
N LEU A 182 3.24 -3.92 -9.48
CA LEU A 182 4.33 -4.90 -9.30
C LEU A 182 4.62 -5.68 -10.57
N VAL A 183 3.67 -5.70 -11.50
CA VAL A 183 3.78 -6.36 -12.80
C VAL A 183 4.28 -5.39 -13.85
N ILE A 184 3.54 -4.30 -14.03
CA ILE A 184 3.79 -3.34 -15.10
C ILE A 184 5.09 -2.59 -14.82
N GLY A 185 5.40 -2.30 -13.55
CA GLY A 185 6.60 -1.61 -13.13
C GLY A 185 7.87 -2.29 -13.66
N PRO A 186 8.16 -3.55 -13.28
CA PRO A 186 9.36 -4.25 -13.74
C PRO A 186 9.45 -4.40 -15.26
N ALA A 187 8.32 -4.60 -15.94
CA ALA A 187 8.28 -4.66 -17.40
C ALA A 187 8.68 -3.32 -18.03
N LEU A 188 8.07 -2.21 -17.58
CA LEU A 188 8.41 -0.87 -18.07
C LEU A 188 9.87 -0.51 -17.79
N GLY A 189 10.33 -0.74 -16.55
CA GLY A 189 11.71 -0.45 -16.17
C GLY A 189 12.74 -1.29 -16.92
N GLY A 190 12.48 -2.59 -17.05
CA GLY A 190 13.40 -3.53 -17.69
C GLY A 190 13.46 -3.38 -19.21
N PHE A 191 12.32 -3.31 -19.91
CA PHE A 191 12.32 -3.23 -21.37
C PHE A 191 12.77 -1.88 -21.90
N LEU A 192 12.44 -0.78 -21.21
CA LEU A 192 12.71 0.57 -21.71
C LEU A 192 14.07 1.13 -21.25
N ALA A 193 14.74 0.51 -20.28
CA ALA A 193 16.08 0.93 -19.86
C ALA A 193 17.15 0.63 -20.92
N GLN A 194 18.12 1.55 -21.03
CA GLN A 194 19.22 1.52 -22.00
C GLN A 194 18.71 1.32 -23.45
N PRO A 195 17.81 2.20 -23.94
CA PRO A 195 17.16 2.00 -25.24
C PRO A 195 18.13 2.09 -26.41
N ALA A 196 19.22 2.86 -26.29
CA ALA A 196 20.26 2.94 -27.33
C ALA A 196 21.02 1.61 -27.51
N GLU A 197 21.26 0.87 -26.43
CA GLU A 197 21.90 -0.45 -26.48
C GLU A 197 20.94 -1.54 -26.97
N LYS A 198 19.68 -1.51 -26.49
CA LYS A 198 18.69 -2.57 -26.80
C LYS A 198 18.01 -2.40 -28.16
N TYR A 199 17.81 -1.16 -28.59
CA TYR A 199 17.07 -0.82 -29.80
C TYR A 199 17.84 0.21 -30.65
N PRO A 200 19.06 -0.11 -31.11
CA PRO A 200 19.93 0.84 -31.80
C PRO A 200 19.33 1.39 -33.10
N ASN A 201 18.44 0.62 -33.75
CA ASN A 201 17.72 1.05 -34.96
C ASN A 201 16.71 2.19 -34.69
N LEU A 202 16.18 2.27 -33.46
CA LEU A 202 15.19 3.27 -33.04
C LEU A 202 15.84 4.43 -32.28
N PHE A 203 16.93 4.16 -31.56
CA PHE A 203 17.63 5.12 -30.71
C PHE A 203 19.13 5.13 -31.07
N PRO A 204 19.56 6.01 -32.00
CA PRO A 204 20.96 6.08 -32.42
C PRO A 204 21.90 6.50 -31.28
N GLU A 205 23.17 6.09 -31.39
CA GLU A 205 24.26 6.59 -30.55
C GLU A 205 24.39 8.11 -30.72
N GLY A 206 24.35 8.86 -29.62
CA GLY A 206 24.31 10.33 -29.60
C GLY A 206 22.91 10.95 -29.42
N SER A 207 21.84 10.14 -29.40
CA SER A 207 20.50 10.62 -29.03
C SER A 207 20.41 10.99 -27.54
N LEU A 208 19.39 11.77 -27.17
CA LEU A 208 19.13 12.12 -25.77
C LEU A 208 19.02 10.87 -24.87
N PHE A 209 18.47 9.78 -25.40
CA PHE A 209 18.34 8.52 -24.67
C PHE A 209 19.64 7.69 -24.60
N ALA A 210 20.64 8.01 -25.42
CA ALA A 210 21.99 7.49 -25.25
C ALA A 210 22.75 8.26 -24.15
N ILE A 211 22.54 9.57 -24.04
CA ILE A 211 23.11 10.40 -22.96
C ILE A 211 22.45 10.09 -21.62
N PHE A 212 21.14 9.84 -21.62
CA PHE A 212 20.37 9.47 -20.43
C PHE A 212 19.71 8.08 -20.62
N PRO A 213 20.43 6.98 -20.37
CA PRO A 213 19.96 5.61 -20.64
C PRO A 213 18.69 5.21 -19.87
N TYR A 214 18.40 5.88 -18.76
CA TYR A 214 17.26 5.60 -17.88
C TYR A 214 16.11 6.59 -18.06
N PHE A 215 16.23 7.55 -18.98
CA PHE A 215 15.21 8.59 -19.16
C PHE A 215 13.92 8.08 -19.78
N LEU A 216 13.99 7.14 -20.73
CA LEU A 216 12.81 6.60 -21.42
C LEU A 216 11.76 5.97 -20.49
N PRO A 217 12.11 5.03 -19.58
CA PRO A 217 11.13 4.48 -18.63
C PRO A 217 10.53 5.56 -17.73
N CYS A 218 11.35 6.55 -17.32
CA CYS A 218 10.88 7.67 -16.51
C CYS A 218 9.90 8.56 -17.28
N LEU A 219 10.18 8.84 -18.55
CA LEU A 219 9.34 9.65 -19.42
C LEU A 219 7.97 9.00 -19.66
N CYS A 220 7.95 7.69 -19.97
CA CYS A 220 6.70 6.95 -20.15
C CYS A 220 5.83 6.97 -18.88
N LEU A 221 6.44 6.78 -17.71
CA LEU A 221 5.75 6.86 -16.43
C LEU A 221 5.22 8.28 -16.16
N SER A 222 6.04 9.31 -16.42
CA SER A 222 5.62 10.71 -16.25
C SER A 222 4.49 11.09 -17.21
N ALA A 223 4.46 10.54 -18.43
CA ALA A 223 3.35 10.73 -19.36
C ALA A 223 2.06 10.10 -18.82
N TYR A 224 2.11 8.88 -18.29
CA TYR A 224 0.97 8.25 -17.62
C TYR A 224 0.50 9.09 -16.42
N SER A 225 1.42 9.49 -15.54
CA SER A 225 1.09 10.34 -14.39
C SER A 225 0.55 11.72 -14.78
N ALA A 226 0.94 12.28 -15.93
CA ALA A 226 0.38 13.52 -16.45
C ALA A 226 -1.07 13.36 -16.89
N VAL A 227 -1.42 12.24 -17.53
CA VAL A 227 -2.81 11.90 -17.85
C VAL A 227 -3.63 11.75 -16.57
N VAL A 228 -3.09 11.09 -15.55
CA VAL A 228 -3.75 10.96 -14.23
C VAL A 228 -3.90 12.32 -13.55
N PHE A 229 -2.88 13.16 -13.56
CA PHE A 229 -2.93 14.53 -13.02
C PHE A 229 -4.07 15.34 -13.66
N ILE A 230 -4.22 15.25 -14.98
CA ILE A 230 -5.33 15.88 -15.71
C ILE A 230 -6.66 15.25 -15.26
N ALA A 231 -6.77 13.93 -15.22
CA ALA A 231 -7.98 13.22 -14.81
C ALA A 231 -8.46 13.60 -13.38
N CYS A 232 -7.54 13.87 -12.45
CA CYS A 232 -7.85 14.27 -11.07
C CYS A 232 -8.66 15.58 -10.98
N PHE A 233 -8.66 16.45 -11.99
CA PHE A 233 -9.52 17.65 -11.98
C PHE A 233 -11.02 17.32 -12.03
N TRP A 234 -11.41 16.16 -12.58
CA TRP A 234 -12.81 15.69 -12.62
C TRP A 234 -13.22 14.87 -11.39
N MET A 235 -12.27 14.54 -10.51
CA MET A 235 -12.55 13.86 -9.26
C MET A 235 -13.42 14.74 -8.35
N PRO A 236 -14.49 14.23 -7.72
CA PRO A 236 -15.24 14.99 -6.72
C PRO A 236 -14.41 15.13 -5.43
N ASP A 237 -14.71 16.14 -4.63
CA ASP A 237 -14.13 16.29 -3.29
C ASP A 237 -15.12 15.76 -2.25
N THR A 238 -14.62 15.12 -1.19
CA THR A 238 -15.41 14.50 -0.13
C THR A 238 -15.46 15.33 1.14
N LEU A 239 -14.77 16.48 1.18
CA LEU A 239 -14.73 17.32 2.36
C LEU A 239 -16.03 18.12 2.55
N HIS A 240 -16.55 18.09 3.77
CA HIS A 240 -17.69 18.91 4.16
C HIS A 240 -17.24 20.32 4.54
N LYS A 241 -17.72 21.32 3.80
CA LYS A 241 -17.52 22.76 4.08
C LYS A 241 -18.89 23.41 4.21
N HIS A 242 -19.29 23.69 5.44
CA HIS A 242 -20.54 24.38 5.78
C HIS A 242 -20.22 25.84 6.13
N ASP A 243 -21.04 26.77 5.64
CA ASP A 243 -20.87 28.21 5.90
C ASP A 243 -21.10 28.54 7.39
N GLU A 244 -20.52 29.64 7.88
CA GLU A 244 -20.59 30.03 9.31
C GLU A 244 -22.02 30.19 9.84
N SER A 245 -23.01 30.49 8.98
CA SER A 245 -24.42 30.57 9.38
C SER A 245 -25.06 29.20 9.59
N SER A 246 -24.68 28.20 8.80
CA SER A 246 -25.13 26.80 8.93
C SER A 246 -24.42 26.08 10.07
N GLN A 247 -23.16 26.48 10.35
CA GLN A 247 -22.44 26.01 11.52
C GLN A 247 -23.15 26.35 12.82
N LYS A 248 -23.91 27.46 12.92
CA LYS A 248 -24.65 27.78 14.15
C LYS A 248 -25.77 26.78 14.47
N GLU A 249 -26.50 26.31 13.46
CA GLU A 249 -27.52 25.26 13.62
C GLU A 249 -26.87 23.89 13.93
N ASP A 250 -25.75 23.57 13.28
CA ASP A 250 -24.98 22.35 13.55
C ASP A 250 -24.29 22.39 14.94
N ILE A 251 -23.85 23.57 15.41
CA ILE A 251 -23.24 23.79 16.73
C ILE A 251 -24.30 23.70 17.84
N GLU A 252 -25.52 24.18 17.62
CA GLU A 252 -26.62 23.99 18.58
C GLU A 252 -27.02 22.53 18.72
N ALA A 253 -26.97 21.73 17.64
CA ALA A 253 -27.14 20.28 17.68
C ALA A 253 -25.93 19.53 18.26
N ALA A 254 -24.70 19.98 17.96
CA ALA A 254 -23.46 19.37 18.43
C ALA A 254 -23.07 19.76 19.87
N ASN A 255 -23.65 20.81 20.45
CA ASN A 255 -23.43 21.20 21.85
C ASN A 255 -23.93 20.15 22.86
N TYR A 256 -24.66 19.11 22.42
CA TYR A 256 -24.97 17.92 23.23
C TYR A 256 -23.86 16.85 23.20
N SER A 257 -22.91 16.92 22.27
CA SER A 257 -21.78 16.00 22.13
C SER A 257 -20.48 16.79 22.05
N THR A 258 -19.93 17.15 23.21
CA THR A 258 -18.63 17.81 23.33
C THR A 258 -17.52 16.81 22.95
N GLU A 259 -17.37 16.48 21.66
CA GLU A 259 -16.21 15.74 21.18
C GLU A 259 -15.01 16.69 21.19
N SER A 260 -14.28 16.68 22.32
CA SER A 260 -12.90 17.16 22.32
C SER A 260 -12.17 16.49 21.17
N LYS A 261 -11.44 17.24 20.34
CA LYS A 261 -10.54 16.67 19.33
C LYS A 261 -9.52 15.77 20.03
N GLU A 262 -9.86 14.50 20.19
CA GLU A 262 -8.97 13.54 20.81
C GLU A 262 -7.70 13.46 19.98
N SER A 263 -6.56 13.47 20.67
CA SER A 263 -5.28 13.28 20.02
C SER A 263 -5.26 11.90 19.34
N LEU A 264 -4.93 11.86 18.05
CA LEU A 264 -4.78 10.60 17.29
C LEU A 264 -3.86 9.61 18.00
N TRP A 265 -2.84 10.11 18.68
CA TRP A 265 -1.86 9.29 19.41
C TRP A 265 -2.45 8.62 20.65
N THR A 266 -3.49 9.20 21.24
CA THR A 266 -4.17 8.69 22.43
C THR A 266 -5.32 7.73 22.06
N ASN A 267 -5.77 7.77 20.81
CA ASN A 267 -6.76 6.83 20.27
C ASN A 267 -6.13 5.44 20.13
N TRP A 268 -6.20 4.65 21.21
CA TRP A 268 -5.72 3.28 21.26
C TRP A 268 -6.31 2.37 20.15
N PRO A 269 -7.63 2.43 19.87
CA PRO A 269 -8.23 1.71 18.74
C PRO A 269 -7.56 2.01 17.38
N LEU A 270 -7.12 3.25 17.13
CA LEU A 270 -6.36 3.64 15.95
C LEU A 270 -4.92 3.11 15.99
N MET A 271 -4.20 3.39 17.08
CA MET A 271 -2.77 3.08 17.22
C MET A 271 -2.50 1.58 17.12
N SER A 272 -3.35 0.76 17.73
CA SER A 272 -3.29 -0.71 17.63
C SER A 272 -3.47 -1.21 16.18
N SER A 273 -4.43 -0.66 15.44
CA SER A 273 -4.62 -0.98 14.02
C SER A 273 -3.40 -0.60 13.18
N ILE A 274 -2.74 0.53 13.49
CA ILE A 274 -1.50 0.95 12.82
C ILE A 274 -0.35 -0.01 13.11
N ILE A 275 -0.18 -0.44 14.37
CA ILE A 275 0.89 -1.37 14.77
C ILE A 275 0.76 -2.68 14.01
N VAL A 276 -0.43 -3.29 14.04
CA VAL A 276 -0.71 -4.54 13.33
C VAL A 276 -0.49 -4.37 11.83
N TYR A 277 -0.97 -3.27 11.24
CA TYR A 277 -0.75 -2.98 9.82
C TYR A 277 0.74 -2.91 9.49
N CYS A 278 1.56 -2.27 10.34
CA CYS A 278 3.00 -2.17 10.13
C CYS A 278 3.69 -3.54 10.19
N VAL A 279 3.32 -4.39 11.16
CA VAL A 279 3.86 -5.76 11.28
C VAL A 279 3.54 -6.57 10.03
N PHE A 280 2.27 -6.61 9.61
CA PHE A 280 1.88 -7.35 8.41
C PHE A 280 2.48 -6.75 7.14
N SER A 281 2.59 -5.42 7.04
CA SER A 281 3.23 -4.77 5.90
C SER A 281 4.72 -5.08 5.82
N LEU A 282 5.42 -5.16 6.97
CA LEU A 282 6.82 -5.56 7.02
C LEU A 282 6.97 -7.01 6.55
N HIS A 283 6.13 -7.91 7.08
CA HIS A 283 6.10 -9.31 6.68
C HIS A 283 5.79 -9.50 5.18
N ASP A 284 4.78 -8.80 4.65
CA ASP A 284 4.40 -8.85 3.24
C ASP A 284 5.53 -8.36 2.32
N THR A 285 6.23 -7.30 2.75
CA THR A 285 7.40 -6.77 2.04
C THR A 285 8.55 -7.77 2.06
N ALA A 286 8.88 -8.31 3.24
CA ALA A 286 9.94 -9.31 3.39
C ALA A 286 9.66 -10.55 2.52
N TYR A 287 8.42 -11.06 2.53
CA TYR A 287 8.03 -12.14 1.63
C TYR A 287 8.25 -11.77 0.16
N THR A 288 7.83 -10.59 -0.28
CA THR A 288 7.89 -10.21 -1.70
C THR A 288 9.34 -10.11 -2.19
N GLU A 289 10.21 -9.50 -1.38
CA GLU A 289 11.65 -9.40 -1.67
C GLU A 289 12.32 -10.78 -1.64
N ILE A 290 12.15 -11.55 -0.56
CA ILE A 290 12.78 -12.86 -0.37
C ILE A 290 12.29 -13.87 -1.41
N PHE A 291 10.97 -13.93 -1.65
CA PHE A 291 10.39 -14.84 -2.62
C PHE A 291 10.90 -14.56 -4.04
N SER A 292 11.02 -13.29 -4.42
CA SER A 292 11.53 -12.93 -5.75
C SER A 292 12.98 -13.39 -5.95
N LEU A 293 13.84 -13.20 -4.94
CA LEU A 293 15.23 -13.66 -4.96
C LEU A 293 15.31 -15.20 -4.94
N TRP A 294 14.50 -15.86 -4.11
CA TRP A 294 14.45 -17.31 -3.99
C TRP A 294 13.94 -17.99 -5.26
N ALA A 295 12.94 -17.41 -5.92
CA ALA A 295 12.37 -17.94 -7.16
C ALA A 295 13.40 -17.94 -8.32
N VAL A 296 14.24 -16.91 -8.40
CA VAL A 296 15.23 -16.76 -9.48
C VAL A 296 16.55 -17.48 -9.17
N SER A 297 16.89 -17.67 -7.89
CA SER A 297 18.16 -18.28 -7.48
C SER A 297 18.34 -19.70 -8.03
N PRO A 298 19.58 -20.12 -8.36
CA PRO A 298 19.81 -21.44 -8.93
C PRO A 298 19.61 -22.57 -7.91
N ARG A 299 19.16 -23.74 -8.37
CA ARG A 299 18.80 -24.90 -7.51
C ARG A 299 19.92 -25.38 -6.60
N ASN A 300 21.18 -25.17 -6.99
CA ASN A 300 22.36 -25.51 -6.18
C ASN A 300 22.44 -24.71 -4.86
N HIS A 301 21.85 -23.52 -4.81
CA HIS A 301 21.73 -22.69 -3.61
C HIS A 301 20.34 -22.78 -2.96
N GLY A 302 19.52 -23.77 -3.34
CA GLY A 302 18.18 -23.97 -2.78
C GLY A 302 17.07 -23.11 -3.40
N GLY A 303 17.34 -22.39 -4.50
CA GLY A 303 16.34 -21.63 -5.26
C GLY A 303 15.57 -22.45 -6.30
N LEU A 304 14.62 -21.81 -7.01
CA LEU A 304 13.72 -22.50 -7.93
C LEU A 304 14.14 -22.45 -9.42
N SER A 305 15.10 -21.59 -9.78
CA SER A 305 15.55 -21.35 -11.17
C SER A 305 14.41 -20.99 -12.14
N PHE A 306 13.42 -20.21 -11.68
CA PHE A 306 12.32 -19.79 -12.54
C PHE A 306 12.77 -18.76 -13.57
N THR A 307 12.35 -18.94 -14.82
CA THR A 307 12.50 -17.95 -15.89
C THR A 307 11.44 -16.86 -15.76
N THR A 308 11.73 -15.68 -16.31
CA THR A 308 10.86 -14.49 -16.27
C THR A 308 9.45 -14.75 -16.79
N GLN A 309 9.26 -15.75 -17.67
CA GLN A 309 7.96 -16.14 -18.24
C GLN A 309 7.03 -16.82 -17.23
N SER A 310 7.56 -17.58 -16.25
CA SER A 310 6.75 -18.28 -15.25
C SER A 310 6.10 -17.32 -14.25
N ILE A 311 6.70 -16.15 -14.04
CA ILE A 311 6.17 -15.07 -13.21
C ILE A 311 4.96 -14.42 -13.88
N VAL A 312 4.91 -14.41 -15.22
CA VAL A 312 3.81 -13.82 -16.02
C VAL A 312 2.48 -14.57 -15.84
N PHE A 313 2.50 -15.87 -15.53
CA PHE A 313 1.26 -16.63 -15.32
C PHE A 313 0.51 -16.24 -14.03
N GLN A 314 1.22 -15.80 -12.98
CA GLN A 314 0.59 -15.35 -11.73
C GLN A 314 -0.21 -14.06 -11.90
N ILE A 315 0.13 -13.27 -12.92
CA ILE A 315 -0.40 -11.93 -13.21
C ILE A 315 -1.85 -11.98 -13.68
N PHE A 316 -2.21 -13.00 -14.44
CA PHE A 316 -3.56 -13.14 -14.99
C PHE A 316 -4.55 -13.75 -13.99
N LEU A 317 -4.05 -14.57 -13.05
CA LEU A 317 -4.89 -15.19 -12.02
C LEU A 317 -5.23 -14.22 -10.87
N TYR A 318 -4.34 -13.24 -10.61
CA TYR A 318 -4.41 -12.33 -9.47
C TYR A 318 -5.68 -11.46 -9.39
N PRO A 319 -6.19 -10.85 -10.49
CA PRO A 319 -7.38 -10.00 -10.44
C PRO A 319 -8.70 -10.78 -10.32
N VAL A 320 -8.71 -12.06 -10.72
CA VAL A 320 -9.94 -12.87 -10.83
C VAL A 320 -10.41 -13.39 -9.46
N VAL A 321 -9.47 -13.62 -8.53
CA VAL A 321 -9.78 -14.16 -7.19
C VAL A 321 -10.12 -13.06 -6.17
N GLU A 322 -9.93 -11.79 -6.53
CA GLU A 322 -10.18 -10.60 -5.71
C GLU A 322 -11.64 -10.45 -5.24
N ARG A 323 -12.61 -11.02 -5.98
CA ARG A 323 -14.03 -10.62 -5.87
C ARG A 323 -14.89 -11.31 -4.81
N ILE A 324 -14.36 -12.21 -3.97
CA ILE A 324 -15.24 -13.26 -3.38
C ILE A 324 -15.55 -13.17 -1.87
N PHE A 325 -14.95 -12.31 -1.04
CA PHE A 325 -15.07 -12.52 0.42
C PHE A 325 -15.32 -11.29 1.32
N GLY A 326 -16.23 -11.48 2.30
CA GLY A 326 -16.65 -10.49 3.30
C GLY A 326 -15.58 -10.19 4.38
N HIS A 327 -15.41 -8.93 4.72
CA HIS A 327 -14.05 -8.38 4.82
C HIS A 327 -13.36 -8.54 6.19
N ILE A 328 -14.10 -8.47 7.30
CA ILE A 328 -13.49 -8.46 8.65
C ILE A 328 -13.23 -9.88 9.16
N LYS A 329 -14.22 -10.80 9.07
CA LYS A 329 -14.03 -12.20 9.46
C LYS A 329 -12.97 -12.89 8.59
N VAL A 330 -12.89 -12.50 7.32
CA VAL A 330 -11.91 -13.03 6.38
C VAL A 330 -10.52 -12.48 6.65
N ALA A 331 -10.36 -11.21 7.01
CA ALA A 331 -9.06 -10.69 7.45
C ALA A 331 -8.49 -11.47 8.65
N ARG A 332 -9.34 -11.87 9.61
CA ARG A 332 -8.93 -12.70 10.76
C ARG A 332 -8.54 -14.12 10.34
N ALA A 333 -9.39 -14.78 9.57
CA ALA A 333 -9.10 -16.12 9.06
C ALA A 333 -7.82 -16.12 8.19
N ALA A 334 -7.65 -15.11 7.34
CA ALA A 334 -6.47 -14.92 6.51
C ALA A 334 -5.20 -14.72 7.34
N ALA A 335 -5.25 -13.92 8.41
CA ALA A 335 -4.12 -13.73 9.32
C ALA A 335 -3.67 -15.06 9.93
N ILE A 336 -4.60 -15.87 10.44
CA ILE A 336 -4.30 -17.17 11.05
C ILE A 336 -3.79 -18.16 9.99
N LEU A 337 -4.47 -18.27 8.85
CA LEU A 337 -4.12 -19.20 7.77
C LEU A 337 -2.84 -18.82 7.02
N SER A 338 -2.39 -17.56 7.11
CA SER A 338 -1.13 -17.14 6.51
C SER A 338 0.09 -17.84 7.13
N VAL A 339 0.03 -18.17 8.43
CA VAL A 339 1.12 -18.82 9.16
C VAL A 339 1.41 -20.25 8.67
N PRO A 340 0.45 -21.20 8.68
CA PRO A 340 0.69 -22.54 8.16
C PRO A 340 0.99 -22.51 6.65
N LEU A 341 0.43 -21.54 5.91
CA LEU A 341 0.75 -21.37 4.51
C LEU A 341 2.24 -21.04 4.30
N LEU A 342 2.81 -20.10 5.07
CA LEU A 342 4.23 -19.76 5.00
C LEU A 342 5.12 -20.91 5.46
N ALA A 343 4.73 -21.60 6.54
CA ALA A 343 5.41 -22.79 7.02
C ALA A 343 5.42 -23.94 6.00
N SER A 344 4.48 -23.94 5.04
CA SER A 344 4.45 -24.94 3.97
C SER A 344 5.50 -24.72 2.88
N TYR A 345 5.99 -23.50 2.63
CA TYR A 345 6.89 -23.19 1.50
C TYR A 345 8.15 -24.06 1.46
N PRO A 346 8.85 -24.32 2.57
CA PRO A 346 10.00 -25.22 2.57
C PRO A 346 9.66 -26.68 2.26
N LEU A 347 8.44 -27.12 2.56
CA LEU A 347 7.94 -28.45 2.18
C LEU A 347 7.60 -28.50 0.69
N ILE A 348 6.95 -27.45 0.17
CA ILE A 348 6.67 -27.29 -1.27
C ILE A 348 7.98 -27.32 -2.07
N ALA A 349 9.03 -26.68 -1.57
CA ALA A 349 10.35 -26.62 -2.20
C ALA A 349 11.02 -27.99 -2.41
N LYS A 350 10.64 -29.03 -1.65
CA LYS A 350 11.16 -30.39 -1.82
C LYS A 350 10.56 -31.13 -3.01
N LEU A 351 9.46 -30.61 -3.58
CA LEU A 351 8.82 -31.19 -4.75
C LEU A 351 9.61 -30.86 -6.04
N SER A 352 9.33 -31.59 -7.12
CA SER A 352 9.95 -31.34 -8.42
C SER A 352 8.95 -31.50 -9.56
N GLY A 353 9.24 -30.86 -10.70
CA GLY A 353 8.39 -30.93 -11.88
C GLY A 353 7.11 -30.10 -11.78
N ILE A 354 6.02 -30.61 -12.36
CA ILE A 354 4.73 -29.90 -12.48
C ILE A 354 4.06 -29.71 -11.12
N SER A 355 4.21 -30.66 -10.19
CA SER A 355 3.63 -30.57 -8.84
C SER A 355 4.17 -29.38 -8.06
N LEU A 356 5.49 -29.14 -8.10
CA LEU A 356 6.12 -27.95 -7.53
C LEU A 356 5.52 -26.68 -8.12
N ALA A 357 5.43 -26.60 -9.45
CA ALA A 357 4.92 -25.42 -10.13
C ALA A 357 3.46 -25.13 -9.73
N VAL A 358 2.58 -26.12 -9.74
CA VAL A 358 1.17 -25.95 -9.38
C VAL A 358 1.02 -25.56 -7.92
N LEU A 359 1.64 -26.30 -7.01
CA LEU A 359 1.46 -26.08 -5.56
C LEU A 359 2.03 -24.73 -5.12
N LEU A 360 3.18 -24.34 -5.67
CA LEU A 360 3.81 -23.05 -5.38
C LEU A 360 2.98 -21.88 -5.91
N ASN A 361 2.42 -21.99 -7.12
CA ASN A 361 1.55 -20.95 -7.67
C ASN A 361 0.26 -20.83 -6.85
N CYS A 362 -0.36 -21.94 -6.46
CA CYS A 362 -1.53 -21.94 -5.58
C CYS A 362 -1.21 -21.33 -4.21
N ALA A 363 -0.07 -21.69 -3.60
CA ALA A 363 0.36 -21.14 -2.32
C ALA A 363 0.66 -19.63 -2.40
N SER A 364 1.29 -19.18 -3.49
CA SER A 364 1.59 -17.77 -3.75
C SER A 364 0.30 -16.96 -3.94
N LEU A 365 -0.64 -17.50 -4.70
CA LEU A 365 -1.96 -16.90 -4.91
C LEU A 365 -2.70 -16.76 -3.57
N LEU A 366 -2.73 -17.82 -2.76
CA LEU A 366 -3.40 -17.82 -1.48
C LEU A 366 -2.77 -16.82 -0.49
N LYS A 367 -1.43 -16.73 -0.47
CA LYS A 367 -0.71 -15.74 0.35
C LYS A 367 -1.11 -14.33 -0.03
N ASN A 368 -1.20 -14.05 -1.32
CA ASN A 368 -1.56 -12.73 -1.82
C ASN A 368 -3.00 -12.36 -1.47
N ILE A 369 -3.94 -13.30 -1.60
CA ILE A 369 -5.33 -13.10 -1.16
C ILE A 369 -5.38 -12.76 0.33
N PHE A 370 -4.64 -13.50 1.16
CA PHE A 370 -4.58 -13.23 2.59
C PHE A 370 -3.97 -11.86 2.90
N SER A 371 -2.89 -11.48 2.22
CA SER A 371 -2.26 -10.17 2.38
C SER A 371 -3.23 -9.03 2.08
N ILE A 372 -3.94 -9.10 0.95
CA ILE A 372 -4.95 -8.09 0.57
C ILE A 372 -6.09 -8.04 1.60
N ALA A 373 -6.62 -9.19 2.01
CA ALA A 373 -7.70 -9.26 2.97
C ALA A 373 -7.32 -8.61 4.31
N ILE A 374 -6.12 -8.91 4.82
CA ILE A 374 -5.59 -8.32 6.04
C ILE A 374 -5.43 -6.81 5.86
N ILE A 375 -4.72 -6.36 4.82
CA ILE A 375 -4.47 -4.93 4.58
C ILE A 375 -5.79 -4.14 4.45
N THR A 376 -6.75 -4.67 3.70
CA THR A 376 -8.07 -4.05 3.49
C THR A 376 -8.84 -3.97 4.81
N GLY A 377 -8.89 -5.07 5.58
CA GLY A 377 -9.52 -5.11 6.89
C GLY A 377 -8.89 -4.12 7.87
N MET A 378 -7.57 -3.99 7.88
CA MET A 378 -6.85 -3.03 8.73
C MET A 378 -7.21 -1.58 8.39
N PHE A 379 -7.37 -1.24 7.10
CA PHE A 379 -7.76 0.12 6.71
C PHE A 379 -9.22 0.45 7.03
N ILE A 380 -10.13 -0.52 6.94
CA ILE A 380 -11.51 -0.33 7.39
C ILE A 380 -11.52 -0.05 8.90
N LEU A 381 -10.83 -0.87 9.70
CA LEU A 381 -10.73 -0.66 11.15
C LEU A 381 -10.10 0.68 11.52
N LEU A 382 -9.06 1.09 10.78
CA LEU A 382 -8.40 2.38 10.96
C LEU A 382 -9.34 3.56 10.66
N ASN A 383 -10.05 3.51 9.53
CA ASN A 383 -10.97 4.57 9.11
C ASN A 383 -12.23 4.66 9.98
N ASN A 384 -12.68 3.54 10.54
CA ASN A 384 -13.81 3.49 11.47
C ASN A 384 -13.41 3.91 12.89
N ALA A 385 -12.12 3.87 13.24
CA ALA A 385 -11.61 4.32 14.54
C ALA A 385 -11.57 5.85 14.68
N VAL A 386 -11.75 6.60 13.59
CA VAL A 386 -11.65 8.06 13.58
C VAL A 386 -12.80 8.71 12.79
N PRO A 387 -13.23 9.91 13.20
CA PRO A 387 -14.19 10.69 12.43
C PRO A 387 -13.61 11.10 11.06
N GLN A 388 -14.49 11.39 10.09
CA GLN A 388 -14.13 11.71 8.70
C GLN A 388 -13.11 12.85 8.59
N ASN A 389 -13.22 13.86 9.46
CA ASN A 389 -12.31 15.02 9.51
C ASN A 389 -10.88 14.69 9.96
N GLN A 390 -10.60 13.47 10.43
CA GLN A 390 -9.28 13.03 10.86
C GLN A 390 -8.76 11.80 10.08
N ARG A 391 -9.56 11.25 9.15
CA ARG A 391 -9.17 10.06 8.37
C ARG A 391 -7.90 10.30 7.55
N GLY A 392 -7.69 11.50 7.03
CA GLY A 392 -6.50 11.85 6.26
C GLY A 392 -5.23 11.72 7.10
N ALA A 393 -5.20 12.36 8.27
CA ALA A 393 -4.10 12.33 9.22
C ALA A 393 -3.86 10.93 9.79
N ALA A 394 -4.92 10.18 10.12
CA ALA A 394 -4.83 8.80 10.59
C ALA A 394 -4.18 7.87 9.54
N ASN A 395 -4.61 7.95 8.29
CA ASN A 395 -3.96 7.21 7.20
C ASN A 395 -2.53 7.71 6.97
N GLY A 396 -2.29 9.02 7.02
CA GLY A 396 -0.95 9.62 6.94
C GLY A 396 0.01 9.06 7.98
N LEU A 397 -0.44 8.92 9.23
CA LEU A 397 0.30 8.30 10.33
C LEU A 397 0.64 6.83 10.05
N SER A 398 -0.34 6.05 9.59
CA SER A 398 -0.11 4.66 9.19
C SER A 398 0.92 4.53 8.06
N MET A 399 0.89 5.46 7.09
CA MET A 399 1.83 5.47 5.98
C MET A 399 3.24 5.89 6.41
N THR A 400 3.37 6.85 7.33
CA THR A 400 4.67 7.22 7.93
C THR A 400 5.26 6.02 8.67
N ALA A 401 4.49 5.37 9.53
CA ALA A 401 4.96 4.20 10.30
C ALA A 401 5.38 3.06 9.36
N MET A 402 4.55 2.70 8.38
CA MET A 402 4.87 1.69 7.37
C MET A 402 6.10 2.04 6.53
N SER A 403 6.26 3.31 6.15
CA SER A 403 7.44 3.77 5.38
C SER A 403 8.72 3.70 6.21
N LEU A 404 8.64 3.93 7.52
CA LEU A 404 9.78 3.77 8.43
C LEU A 404 10.26 2.31 8.44
N PHE A 405 9.35 1.36 8.65
CA PHE A 405 9.68 -0.08 8.59
C PHE A 405 10.25 -0.49 7.22
N LYS A 406 9.68 0.02 6.12
CA LYS A 406 10.19 -0.23 4.77
C LYS A 406 11.54 0.41 4.46
N ALA A 407 11.85 1.56 5.04
CA ALA A 407 13.14 2.23 4.83
C ALA A 407 14.28 1.42 5.45
N PHE A 408 14.05 0.79 6.60
CA PHE A 408 15.07 0.03 7.33
C PHE A 408 15.06 -1.49 7.03
N GLY A 409 13.96 -2.06 6.54
CA GLY A 409 13.84 -3.49 6.26
C GLY A 409 14.92 -4.04 5.31
N PRO A 410 15.04 -3.53 4.08
CA PRO A 410 16.06 -3.98 3.13
C PRO A 410 17.50 -3.66 3.56
N ALA A 411 17.72 -2.52 4.22
CA ALA A 411 19.03 -2.12 4.74
C ALA A 411 19.50 -3.04 5.89
N GLY A 412 18.58 -3.47 6.76
CA GLY A 412 18.85 -4.46 7.81
C GLY A 412 19.18 -5.84 7.24
N GLY A 413 18.42 -6.30 6.24
CA GLY A 413 18.67 -7.57 5.55
C GLY A 413 20.02 -7.63 4.84
N GLY A 414 20.45 -6.53 4.21
CA GLY A 414 21.75 -6.44 3.53
C GLY A 414 22.95 -6.27 4.48
N ALA A 415 22.81 -5.46 5.54
CA ALA A 415 23.88 -5.25 6.52
C ALA A 415 24.19 -6.50 7.34
N LEU A 416 23.17 -7.31 7.65
CA LEU A 416 23.33 -8.62 8.30
C LEU A 416 24.09 -9.62 7.40
N ASN A 417 24.08 -9.43 6.09
CA ASN A 417 24.77 -10.31 5.14
C ASN A 417 26.26 -9.95 4.95
N ASN A 418 26.68 -8.72 5.29
CA ASN A 418 28.03 -8.22 5.00
C ASN A 418 29.02 -8.33 6.19
N GLN A 419 28.54 -8.59 7.41
CA GLN A 419 29.41 -8.88 8.57
C GLN A 419 29.78 -10.37 8.65
N GLY A 420 30.57 -10.84 7.69
CA GLY A 420 30.99 -12.24 7.56
C GLY A 420 31.85 -12.83 8.69
N LYS A 421 32.01 -12.22 9.87
CA LYS A 421 32.87 -12.78 10.97
C LYS A 421 32.43 -12.55 12.42
N ALA A 422 31.33 -11.85 12.72
CA ALA A 422 30.89 -11.63 14.11
C ALA A 422 29.43 -12.04 14.38
N THR A 423 28.85 -12.90 13.55
CA THR A 423 27.56 -13.52 13.82
C THR A 423 27.52 -14.94 13.23
N ILE A 424 28.48 -15.77 13.65
CA ILE A 424 28.44 -17.23 13.51
C ILE A 424 27.37 -17.84 14.46
N SER A 425 26.51 -17.01 15.06
CA SER A 425 25.49 -17.40 16.04
C SER A 425 24.07 -16.89 15.76
N PHE A 426 23.81 -16.24 14.62
CA PHE A 426 22.45 -15.75 14.27
C PHE A 426 22.01 -16.12 12.83
N PHE A 427 22.95 -16.47 11.94
CA PHE A 427 22.66 -17.14 10.66
C PHE A 427 23.78 -18.14 10.33
N PRO A 428 23.62 -19.44 10.61
CA PRO A 428 24.61 -20.44 10.20
C PRO A 428 24.25 -20.97 8.80
N CYS A 429 25.14 -20.67 7.85
CA CYS A 429 25.13 -21.21 6.50
C CYS A 429 25.27 -22.76 6.53
N SER A 430 24.14 -23.46 6.36
CA SER A 430 24.07 -24.90 6.06
C SER A 430 22.62 -25.27 5.74
N GLN A 431 22.41 -26.12 4.72
CA GLN A 431 21.13 -26.53 4.13
C GLN A 431 20.10 -27.14 5.10
N LYS A 432 20.51 -27.49 6.34
CA LYS A 432 19.61 -27.93 7.43
C LYS A 432 19.00 -26.78 8.24
N ASN A 433 19.66 -25.62 8.31
CA ASN A 433 19.32 -24.57 9.28
C ASN A 433 18.46 -23.44 8.70
N HIS A 434 18.34 -23.33 7.37
CA HIS A 434 17.40 -22.38 6.76
C HIS A 434 15.92 -22.72 7.04
N LEU A 435 15.60 -24.00 7.19
CA LEU A 435 14.27 -24.44 7.63
C LEU A 435 14.05 -24.15 9.11
N GLU A 436 15.03 -24.46 9.96
CA GLU A 436 14.92 -24.23 11.41
C GLU A 436 14.88 -22.74 11.79
N VAL A 437 15.54 -21.83 11.06
CA VAL A 437 15.52 -20.38 11.36
C VAL A 437 14.18 -19.73 10.96
N VAL A 438 13.53 -20.25 9.92
CA VAL A 438 12.15 -19.86 9.57
C VAL A 438 11.16 -20.48 10.56
N GLU A 439 11.37 -21.73 10.98
CA GLU A 439 10.56 -22.36 12.02
C GLU A 439 10.71 -21.69 13.39
N LEU A 440 11.92 -21.35 13.87
CA LEU A 440 12.17 -20.75 15.19
C LEU A 440 11.71 -19.29 15.30
N ASN A 441 11.93 -18.47 14.26
CA ASN A 441 11.43 -17.08 14.28
C ASN A 441 9.89 -17.02 14.12
N MET A 442 9.27 -18.03 13.50
CA MET A 442 7.81 -18.12 13.32
C MET A 442 7.11 -18.92 14.43
N SER A 443 7.79 -19.81 15.16
CA SER A 443 7.21 -20.60 16.27
C SER A 443 7.23 -19.86 17.60
N ASP A 444 8.20 -18.98 17.82
CA ASP A 444 8.41 -18.39 19.15
C ASP A 444 7.86 -16.97 19.28
N TYR A 445 7.98 -16.15 18.22
CA TYR A 445 7.50 -14.76 18.24
C TYR A 445 6.07 -14.61 17.72
N LEU A 446 5.69 -15.40 16.72
CA LEU A 446 4.44 -15.23 16.00
C LEU A 446 3.21 -15.70 16.80
N PRO A 447 3.23 -16.81 17.57
CA PRO A 447 2.09 -17.20 18.40
C PRO A 447 1.86 -16.23 19.55
N GLY A 448 2.91 -15.62 20.12
CA GLY A 448 2.79 -14.57 21.13
C GLY A 448 2.18 -13.28 20.56
N LEU A 449 2.60 -12.87 19.37
CA LEU A 449 2.05 -11.69 18.69
C LEU A 449 0.62 -11.94 18.16
N ILE A 450 0.32 -13.17 17.74
CA ILE A 450 -1.01 -13.60 17.28
C ILE A 450 -1.95 -13.81 18.46
N SER A 451 -1.50 -14.34 19.61
CA SER A 451 -2.29 -14.39 20.84
C SER A 451 -2.65 -12.98 21.28
N GLN A 452 -1.68 -12.06 21.31
CA GLN A 452 -1.95 -10.65 21.57
C GLN A 452 -2.91 -10.04 20.53
N PHE A 453 -2.82 -10.41 19.25
CA PHE A 453 -3.72 -9.95 18.19
C PHE A 453 -5.14 -10.54 18.27
N LEU A 454 -5.26 -11.81 18.66
CA LEU A 454 -6.52 -12.53 18.87
C LEU A 454 -7.24 -12.01 20.11
N ASP A 455 -6.55 -11.92 21.25
CA ASP A 455 -7.04 -11.31 22.48
C ASP A 455 -7.48 -9.85 22.22
N PHE A 456 -6.71 -9.12 21.43
CA PHE A 456 -7.00 -7.73 21.06
C PHE A 456 -8.25 -7.58 20.17
N LEU A 457 -8.45 -8.48 19.21
CA LEU A 457 -9.62 -8.49 18.34
C LEU A 457 -10.89 -8.97 19.05
N GLU A 458 -10.76 -9.80 20.07
CA GLU A 458 -11.85 -10.31 20.91
C GLU A 458 -12.34 -9.23 21.88
N VAL A 459 -11.41 -8.53 22.57
CA VAL A 459 -11.72 -7.39 23.45
C VAL A 459 -12.44 -6.27 22.69
N ARG A 460 -12.04 -5.99 21.44
CA ARG A 460 -12.61 -4.87 20.68
C ARG A 460 -13.96 -5.20 20.04
N VAL A 461 -14.28 -6.46 19.74
CA VAL A 461 -15.64 -6.85 19.32
C VAL A 461 -16.59 -6.73 20.51
N ILE A 462 -16.18 -7.16 21.71
CA ILE A 462 -16.97 -6.95 22.92
C ILE A 462 -17.22 -5.45 23.17
N CYS A 463 -16.20 -4.59 22.99
CA CYS A 463 -16.37 -3.15 23.18
C CYS A 463 -17.18 -2.46 22.05
N ILE A 464 -17.06 -2.90 20.80
CA ILE A 464 -17.81 -2.33 19.67
C ILE A 464 -19.27 -2.82 19.68
N ASP A 465 -19.51 -4.09 19.98
CA ASP A 465 -20.88 -4.63 20.13
C ASP A 465 -21.59 -3.98 21.33
N ASN A 466 -20.87 -3.72 22.43
CA ASN A 466 -21.40 -2.95 23.57
C ASN A 466 -21.60 -1.45 23.27
N ALA A 467 -20.84 -0.85 22.33
CA ALA A 467 -20.98 0.55 21.95
C ALA A 467 -22.05 0.80 20.86
N ILE A 468 -22.36 -0.21 20.03
CA ILE A 468 -23.33 -0.11 18.94
C ILE A 468 -24.73 -0.65 19.36
N GLY A 469 -24.88 -1.21 20.56
CA GLY A 469 -26.20 -1.61 21.07
C GLY A 469 -26.87 -2.71 20.24
N VAL A 470 -26.08 -3.54 19.56
CA VAL A 470 -26.60 -4.72 18.86
C VAL A 470 -26.62 -5.87 19.86
N LEU A 471 -27.70 -5.93 20.62
CA LEU A 471 -28.06 -7.04 21.51
C LEU A 471 -28.66 -8.22 20.69
N PRO A 472 -28.72 -9.45 21.25
CA PRO A 472 -29.41 -9.73 22.52
C PRO A 472 -28.56 -9.70 23.78
#